data_AF-A0A9E6MGH9-F1
#
_entry.id   AF-A0A9E6MGH9-F1
#
_cell.length_a   1.000
_cell.length_b   1.000
_cell.length_c   1.000
_cell.angle_alpha   90.00
_cell.angle_beta   90.00
_cell.angle_gamma   90.00
#
_symmetry.space_group_name_H-M   'P 1'
#
loop_
_entity.id
_entity.type
_entity.pdbx_description
1 polymer ?
#
loop_
_entity_poly.entity_id
_entity_poly.type
_entity_poly.pdbx_seq_one_letter_code
_entity_poly.pdbx_strand_id
1 'polypeptide(L)'
;MTQNINTKNRGFTIVELLIVIVVIAILAAITIVAYNGIQNRARASAGQAAANTVIKKAEAANAVAQVYPVQPADTAANDKLGFDNQSDSTLSGSGVTFAAITAGTAPASNNTIEYLPCTTPSGAGAKVSYYDPTQSVTANTKVTKIIGNTCTTYGSALSGGPY
;
A
#
# COMPACT_ATOMS: atom_id res chain seq x y z
N MET A 1 32.69 -65.45 -21.10
CA MET A 1 33.28 -64.11 -21.33
C MET A 1 32.44 -63.10 -20.56
N THR A 2 32.88 -62.73 -19.36
CA THR A 2 32.13 -61.85 -18.46
C THR A 2 32.71 -60.46 -18.59
N GLN A 3 31.98 -59.52 -19.22
CA GLN A 3 32.44 -58.15 -19.38
C GLN A 3 32.31 -57.40 -18.04
N ASN A 4 33.46 -57.00 -17.50
CA ASN A 4 33.57 -56.22 -16.29
C ASN A 4 33.23 -54.74 -16.60
N ILE A 5 32.04 -54.29 -16.22
CA ILE A 5 31.62 -52.89 -16.41
C ILE A 5 32.24 -52.05 -15.29
N ASN A 6 33.43 -51.52 -15.52
CA ASN A 6 34.05 -50.52 -14.65
C ASN A 6 33.33 -49.17 -14.83
N THR A 7 32.30 -48.91 -14.02
CA THR A 7 31.68 -47.59 -13.92
C THR A 7 32.65 -46.63 -13.24
N LYS A 8 33.34 -45.80 -14.02
CA LYS A 8 34.18 -44.71 -13.50
C LYS A 8 33.29 -43.67 -12.82
N ASN A 9 33.15 -43.77 -11.49
CA ASN A 9 32.57 -42.72 -10.67
C ASN A 9 33.46 -41.47 -10.76
N ARG A 10 33.10 -40.51 -11.61
CA ARG A 10 33.74 -39.20 -11.65
C ARG A 10 33.24 -38.40 -10.44
N GLY A 11 34.08 -38.23 -9.44
CA GLY A 11 33.79 -37.35 -8.31
C GLY A 11 33.74 -35.89 -8.75
N PHE A 12 32.82 -35.12 -8.17
CA PHE A 12 32.76 -33.67 -8.34
C PHE A 12 34.03 -33.05 -7.74
N THR A 13 34.72 -32.20 -8.48
CA THR A 13 35.92 -31.53 -7.95
C THR A 13 35.51 -30.43 -6.97
N ILE A 14 36.34 -30.23 -5.94
CA ILE A 14 36.15 -29.13 -4.98
C ILE A 14 36.14 -27.77 -5.71
N VAL A 15 36.90 -27.65 -6.80
CA VAL A 15 36.97 -26.44 -7.62
C VAL A 15 35.66 -26.17 -8.36
N GLU A 16 35.04 -27.21 -8.94
CA GLU A 16 33.72 -27.09 -9.56
C GLU A 16 32.65 -26.66 -8.55
N LEU A 17 32.71 -27.16 -7.31
CA LEU A 17 31.79 -26.73 -6.27
C LEU A 17 32.06 -25.29 -5.81
N LEU A 18 33.34 -24.90 -5.72
CA LEU A 18 33.76 -23.58 -5.29
C LEU A 18 33.31 -22.48 -6.26
N ILE A 19 33.48 -22.69 -7.58
CA ILE A 19 33.06 -21.68 -8.55
C ILE A 19 31.55 -21.49 -8.54
N VAL A 20 30.78 -22.56 -8.32
CA VAL A 20 29.32 -22.49 -8.26
C VAL A 20 28.86 -21.64 -7.07
N ILE A 21 29.41 -21.83 -5.87
CA ILE A 21 29.02 -21.03 -4.71
C ILE A 21 29.40 -19.55 -4.88
N VAL A 22 30.52 -19.25 -5.53
CA VAL A 22 30.95 -17.86 -5.81
C VAL A 22 30.00 -17.20 -6.79
N VAL A 23 29.62 -17.91 -7.87
CA VAL A 23 28.66 -17.38 -8.85
C VAL A 23 27.29 -17.13 -8.21
N ILE A 24 26.79 -18.06 -7.39
CA ILE A 24 25.51 -17.89 -6.68
C ILE A 24 25.59 -16.70 -5.72
N ALA A 25 26.71 -16.50 -5.02
CA ALA A 25 26.88 -15.37 -4.11
C ALA A 25 26.78 -14.01 -4.82
N ILE A 26 27.41 -13.87 -6.00
CA ILE A 26 27.35 -12.63 -6.79
C ILE A 26 25.92 -12.39 -7.30
N LEU A 27 25.27 -13.42 -7.84
CA LEU A 27 23.89 -13.32 -8.32
C LEU A 27 22.90 -12.99 -7.19
N ALA A 28 23.08 -13.60 -6.02
CA ALA A 28 22.27 -13.32 -4.83
C ALA A 28 22.40 -11.85 -4.39
N ALA A 29 23.60 -11.29 -4.38
CA ALA A 29 23.82 -9.89 -3.99
C ALA A 29 23.09 -8.90 -4.91
N ILE A 30 23.20 -9.08 -6.23
CA ILE A 30 22.54 -8.21 -7.23
C ILE A 30 21.01 -8.34 -7.12
N THR A 31 20.51 -9.57 -6.98
CA THR A 31 19.07 -9.84 -6.90
C THR A 31 18.43 -9.24 -5.65
N ILE A 32 19.11 -9.22 -4.50
CA ILE A 32 18.58 -8.60 -3.27
C ILE A 32 18.33 -7.11 -3.46
N VAL A 33 19.30 -6.36 -4.02
CA VAL A 33 19.15 -4.91 -4.24
C VAL A 33 18.02 -4.63 -5.23
N ALA A 34 17.96 -5.39 -6.32
CA ALA A 34 16.89 -5.26 -7.31
C ALA A 34 15.51 -5.59 -6.70
N TYR A 35 15.42 -6.65 -5.90
CA TYR A 35 14.18 -7.09 -5.26
C TYR A 35 13.63 -6.06 -4.29
N ASN A 36 14.47 -5.45 -3.46
CA ASN A 36 14.06 -4.36 -2.56
C ASN A 36 13.47 -3.17 -3.34
N GLY A 37 14.10 -2.77 -4.44
CA GLY A 37 13.60 -1.71 -5.30
C GLY A 37 12.25 -2.05 -5.94
N ILE A 38 12.07 -3.29 -6.40
CA ILE A 38 10.79 -3.79 -6.95
C ILE A 38 9.70 -3.79 -5.88
N GLN A 39 10.01 -4.29 -4.68
CA GLN A 39 9.07 -4.35 -3.58
C GLN A 39 8.60 -2.94 -3.19
N ASN A 40 9.51 -1.96 -3.08
CA ASN A 40 9.15 -0.58 -2.77
C ASN A 40 8.21 0.04 -3.83
N ARG A 41 8.50 -0.18 -5.13
CA ARG A 41 7.61 0.26 -6.21
C ARG A 41 6.24 -0.42 -6.18
N ALA A 42 6.20 -1.72 -5.86
CA ALA A 42 4.94 -2.43 -5.71
C ALA A 42 4.11 -1.89 -4.53
N ARG A 43 4.75 -1.56 -3.40
CA ARG A 43 4.08 -0.92 -2.26
C ARG A 43 3.54 0.45 -2.62
N ALA A 44 4.33 1.28 -3.28
CA ALA A 44 3.90 2.60 -3.74
C ALA A 44 2.70 2.52 -4.70
N SER A 45 2.76 1.59 -5.66
CA SER A 45 1.68 1.36 -6.62
C SER A 45 0.39 0.87 -5.95
N ALA A 46 0.49 -0.06 -5.00
CA ALA A 46 -0.64 -0.56 -4.22
C ALA A 46 -1.29 0.57 -3.38
N GLY A 47 -0.49 1.36 -2.67
CA GLY A 47 -0.97 2.50 -1.90
C GLY A 47 -1.63 3.56 -2.79
N GLN A 48 -1.05 3.86 -3.96
CA GLN A 48 -1.64 4.79 -4.92
C GLN A 48 -2.96 4.27 -5.51
N ALA A 49 -3.06 2.98 -5.82
CA ALA A 49 -4.28 2.35 -6.32
C ALA A 49 -5.39 2.37 -5.27
N ALA A 50 -5.07 2.04 -4.02
CA ALA A 50 -5.98 2.15 -2.89
C ALA A 50 -6.44 3.60 -2.69
N ALA A 51 -5.53 4.58 -2.72
CA ALA A 51 -5.86 6.00 -2.60
C ALA A 51 -6.80 6.47 -3.72
N ASN A 52 -6.54 6.08 -4.96
CA ASN A 52 -7.40 6.42 -6.10
C ASN A 52 -8.79 5.78 -5.97
N THR A 53 -8.89 4.59 -5.38
CA THR A 53 -10.17 3.93 -5.11
C THR A 53 -10.98 4.72 -4.09
N VAL A 54 -10.34 5.10 -2.97
CA VAL A 54 -10.97 5.94 -1.94
C VAL A 54 -11.40 7.29 -2.51
N ILE A 55 -10.56 7.94 -3.31
CA ILE A 55 -10.87 9.22 -3.96
C ILE A 55 -12.11 9.10 -4.85
N LYS A 56 -12.15 8.12 -5.76
CA LYS A 56 -13.30 7.91 -6.66
C LYS A 56 -14.59 7.68 -5.88
N LYS A 57 -14.52 6.90 -4.80
CA LYS A 57 -15.67 6.61 -3.94
C LYS A 57 -16.11 7.83 -3.14
N ALA A 58 -15.18 8.67 -2.72
CA ALA A 58 -15.45 9.93 -2.03
C ALA A 58 -16.10 10.95 -2.98
N GLU A 59 -15.63 11.01 -4.22
CA GLU A 59 -16.24 11.82 -5.28
C GLU A 59 -17.64 11.33 -5.65
N ALA A 60 -17.85 10.00 -5.76
CA ALA A 60 -19.17 9.42 -5.97
C ALA A 60 -20.14 9.77 -4.82
N ALA A 61 -19.66 9.72 -3.58
CA ALA A 61 -20.44 10.10 -2.41
C ALA A 61 -20.84 11.58 -2.48
N ASN A 62 -19.89 12.45 -2.80
CA ASN A 62 -20.14 13.87 -2.97
C ASN A 62 -21.09 14.17 -4.15
N ALA A 63 -21.03 13.41 -5.24
CA ALA A 63 -21.94 13.60 -6.37
C ALA A 63 -23.41 13.34 -5.97
N VAL A 64 -23.66 12.33 -5.14
CA VAL A 64 -25.02 11.94 -4.73
C VAL A 64 -25.50 12.74 -3.52
N ALA A 65 -24.67 12.87 -2.49
CA ALA A 65 -25.04 13.47 -1.22
C ALA A 65 -24.61 14.94 -1.06
N GLN A 66 -23.89 15.49 -2.04
CA GLN A 66 -23.32 16.85 -2.00
C GLN A 66 -22.40 17.11 -0.79
N VAL A 67 -21.85 16.03 -0.24
CA VAL A 67 -20.99 16.05 0.93
C VAL A 67 -19.93 14.96 0.78
N TYR A 68 -18.66 15.31 1.04
CA TYR A 68 -17.62 14.31 1.16
C TYR A 68 -17.81 13.50 2.46
N PRO A 69 -17.50 12.20 2.46
CA PRO A 69 -17.61 11.36 3.64
C PRO A 69 -16.82 11.94 4.82
N VAL A 70 -17.53 12.22 5.91
CA VAL A 70 -16.94 12.66 7.17
C VAL A 70 -17.07 11.53 8.17
N GLN A 71 -16.17 11.45 9.16
CA GLN A 71 -16.32 10.47 10.24
C GLN A 71 -17.71 10.63 10.87
N PRO A 72 -18.61 9.64 10.79
CA PRO A 72 -19.85 9.70 11.53
C PRO A 72 -19.49 9.79 13.02
N ALA A 73 -20.23 10.63 13.74
CA ALA A 73 -20.13 10.72 15.19
C ALA A 73 -20.56 9.42 15.90
N ASP A 74 -21.17 8.48 15.16
CA ASP A 74 -21.69 7.22 15.70
C ASP A 74 -20.78 6.03 15.36
N THR A 75 -20.38 5.33 16.42
CA THR A 75 -19.44 4.21 16.49
C THR A 75 -20.01 2.85 16.04
N ALA A 76 -21.07 2.81 15.24
CA ALA A 76 -21.63 1.55 14.78
C ALA A 76 -20.65 0.80 13.85
N ALA A 77 -20.48 -0.50 14.13
CA ALA A 77 -19.55 -1.37 13.46
C ALA A 77 -19.78 -1.43 11.94
N ASN A 78 -18.69 -1.40 11.19
CA ASN A 78 -18.55 -1.67 9.74
C ASN A 78 -18.82 -0.53 8.75
N ASP A 79 -19.49 0.58 9.13
CA ASP A 79 -19.55 1.79 8.30
C ASP A 79 -19.01 3.00 9.07
N LYS A 80 -17.71 2.99 9.37
CA LYS A 80 -17.08 4.02 10.22
C LYS A 80 -16.83 5.34 9.49
N LEU A 81 -17.31 5.51 8.26
CA LEU A 81 -16.88 6.60 7.38
C LEU A 81 -18.01 7.19 6.54
N GLY A 82 -19.20 6.59 6.51
CA GLY A 82 -20.31 7.01 5.65
C GLY A 82 -20.08 6.71 4.17
N PHE A 83 -19.05 5.93 3.83
CA PHE A 83 -18.85 5.40 2.47
C PHE A 83 -19.84 4.27 2.18
N ASP A 84 -20.20 3.46 3.18
CA ASP A 84 -21.08 2.30 2.98
C ASP A 84 -22.58 2.63 3.15
N ASN A 85 -22.90 3.84 3.63
CA ASN A 85 -24.27 4.37 3.62
C ASN A 85 -24.85 4.56 2.19
N GLN A 86 -24.03 4.48 1.15
CA GLN A 86 -24.46 4.62 -0.26
C GLN A 86 -23.85 3.50 -1.12
N SER A 87 -24.69 2.78 -1.87
CA SER A 87 -24.28 1.63 -2.71
C SER A 87 -23.18 1.96 -3.72
N ASP A 88 -23.16 3.19 -4.24
CA ASP A 88 -22.18 3.63 -5.24
C ASP A 88 -20.82 4.02 -4.63
N SER A 89 -20.82 4.32 -3.33
CA SER A 89 -19.67 4.80 -2.56
C SER A 89 -19.05 3.72 -1.67
N THR A 90 -19.67 2.53 -1.60
CA THR A 90 -19.17 1.44 -0.75
C THR A 90 -17.73 1.08 -1.10
N LEU A 91 -16.95 0.88 -0.02
CA LEU A 91 -15.58 0.38 -0.06
C LEU A 91 -15.50 -1.10 0.34
N SER A 92 -16.64 -1.71 0.66
CA SER A 92 -16.73 -3.12 1.00
C SER A 92 -16.15 -4.00 -0.11
N GLY A 93 -15.24 -4.89 0.24
CA GLY A 93 -14.49 -5.76 -0.68
C GLY A 93 -13.33 -5.08 -1.40
N SER A 94 -13.02 -3.81 -1.12
CA SER A 94 -11.90 -3.10 -1.75
C SER A 94 -10.54 -3.52 -1.17
N GLY A 95 -10.50 -4.12 0.02
CA GLY A 95 -9.27 -4.46 0.74
C GLY A 95 -8.51 -3.23 1.21
N VAL A 96 -9.17 -2.08 1.32
CA VAL A 96 -8.59 -0.82 1.83
C VAL A 96 -8.67 -0.84 3.35
N THR A 97 -7.60 -0.42 4.00
CA THR A 97 -7.54 -0.27 5.46
C THR A 97 -7.33 1.19 5.80
N PHE A 98 -8.08 1.74 6.74
CA PHE A 98 -7.92 3.13 7.14
C PHE A 98 -7.16 3.23 8.45
N ALA A 99 -6.03 3.95 8.42
CA ALA A 99 -5.24 4.25 9.60
C ALA A 99 -4.41 5.51 9.37
N ALA A 100 -3.94 6.11 10.46
CA ALA A 100 -2.95 7.18 10.39
C ALA A 100 -1.68 6.69 9.69
N ILE A 101 -1.12 7.53 8.82
CA ILE A 101 0.17 7.25 8.17
C ILE A 101 1.19 8.25 8.71
N THR A 102 2.25 7.70 9.28
CA THR A 102 3.41 8.47 9.75
C THR A 102 4.50 8.42 8.69
N ALA A 103 4.94 9.60 8.23
CA ALA A 103 6.04 9.69 7.28
C ALA A 103 7.29 8.95 7.81
N GLY A 104 7.92 8.15 6.96
CA GLY A 104 9.08 7.33 7.29
C GLY A 104 8.77 5.97 7.89
N THR A 105 7.54 5.73 8.34
CA THR A 105 7.14 4.46 8.93
C THR A 105 6.25 3.71 7.96
N ALA A 106 6.71 2.55 7.49
CA ALA A 106 5.90 1.71 6.62
C ALA A 106 4.67 1.19 7.39
N PRO A 107 3.44 1.36 6.85
CA PRO A 107 2.25 0.79 7.44
C PRO A 107 2.25 -0.74 7.32
N ALA A 108 1.45 -1.41 8.16
CA ALA A 108 1.36 -2.87 8.20
C ALA A 108 0.82 -3.49 6.90
N SER A 109 -0.06 -2.76 6.20
CA SER A 109 -0.59 -3.15 4.89
C SER A 109 -0.26 -2.10 3.83
N ASN A 110 0.05 -2.54 2.62
CA ASN A 110 0.32 -1.66 1.48
C ASN A 110 -0.93 -0.87 1.03
N ASN A 111 -2.12 -1.35 1.38
CA ASN A 111 -3.39 -0.72 1.07
C ASN A 111 -3.91 0.15 2.22
N THR A 112 -3.01 0.57 3.13
CA THR A 112 -3.34 1.50 4.21
C THR A 112 -3.47 2.90 3.67
N ILE A 113 -4.62 3.52 3.89
CA ILE A 113 -4.93 4.88 3.48
C ILE A 113 -5.24 5.71 4.71
N GLU A 114 -4.63 6.88 4.77
CA GLU A 114 -5.02 7.89 5.74
C GLU A 114 -6.02 8.83 5.08
N TYR A 115 -7.21 8.92 5.65
CA TYR A 115 -8.23 9.85 5.21
C TYR A 115 -8.45 10.87 6.33
N LEU A 116 -8.41 12.16 6.01
CA LEU A 116 -8.75 13.25 6.92
C LEU A 116 -9.88 14.06 6.27
N PRO A 117 -11.12 14.01 6.79
CA PRO A 117 -12.21 14.78 6.24
C PRO A 117 -12.01 16.28 6.48
N CYS A 118 -12.56 17.11 5.60
CA CYS A 118 -12.63 18.54 5.84
C CYS A 118 -13.65 18.85 6.95
N THR A 119 -13.21 19.60 7.96
CA THR A 119 -14.06 20.07 9.06
C THR A 119 -14.51 21.52 8.90
N THR A 120 -13.81 22.32 8.09
CA THR A 120 -14.20 23.72 7.84
C THR A 120 -13.88 24.16 6.40
N PRO A 121 -14.89 24.43 5.55
CA PRO A 121 -16.30 24.09 5.76
C PRO A 121 -16.51 22.57 5.80
N SER A 122 -17.38 22.08 6.70
CA SER A 122 -17.60 20.64 6.88
C SER A 122 -18.05 19.97 5.58
N GLY A 123 -17.45 18.82 5.26
CA GLY A 123 -17.83 18.02 4.09
C GLY A 123 -17.46 18.63 2.73
N ALA A 124 -16.68 19.73 2.71
CA ALA A 124 -16.26 20.38 1.48
C ALA A 124 -15.17 19.62 0.71
N GLY A 125 -14.53 18.64 1.33
CA GLY A 125 -13.41 17.90 0.75
C GLY A 125 -12.75 16.97 1.75
N ALA A 126 -11.58 16.44 1.38
CA ALA A 126 -10.76 15.61 2.25
C ALA A 126 -9.29 15.59 1.81
N LYS A 127 -8.42 15.20 2.75
CA LYS A 127 -7.05 14.76 2.46
C LYS A 127 -7.03 13.24 2.42
N VAL A 128 -6.45 12.69 1.37
CA VAL A 128 -6.21 11.26 1.20
C VAL A 128 -4.70 11.06 1.06
N SER A 129 -4.09 10.38 2.02
CA SER A 129 -2.67 10.09 2.02
C SER A 129 -2.39 8.61 1.91
N TYR A 130 -1.30 8.27 1.22
CA TYR A 130 -0.80 6.90 1.09
C TYR A 130 0.72 6.87 1.30
N TYR A 131 1.24 5.68 1.60
CA TYR A 131 2.67 5.47 1.82
C TYR A 131 3.40 5.14 0.51
N ASP A 132 4.48 5.87 0.23
CA ASP A 132 5.35 5.70 -0.92
C ASP A 132 6.82 5.58 -0.46
N PRO A 133 7.37 4.36 -0.32
CA PRO A 133 8.75 4.14 0.09
C PRO A 133 9.78 4.42 -1.02
N THR A 134 9.35 4.85 -2.21
CA THR A 134 10.28 5.21 -3.30
C THR A 134 10.76 6.66 -3.19
N GLN A 135 10.17 7.43 -2.27
CA GLN A 135 10.53 8.82 -2.06
C GLN A 135 11.86 8.95 -1.32
N SER A 136 12.75 9.79 -1.85
CA SER A 136 14.13 9.97 -1.34
C SER A 136 14.21 10.69 0.01
N VAL A 137 13.10 11.28 0.48
CA VAL A 137 13.04 12.03 1.73
C VAL A 137 11.96 11.41 2.60
N THR A 138 12.29 11.14 3.87
CA THR A 138 11.37 10.56 4.86
C THR A 138 10.04 11.29 4.93
N ALA A 139 10.07 12.63 4.93
CA ALA A 139 8.86 13.46 4.94
C ALA A 139 7.93 13.22 3.73
N ASN A 140 8.49 12.88 2.58
CA ASN A 140 7.74 12.69 1.33
C ASN A 140 7.18 11.28 1.17
N THR A 141 7.64 10.32 1.99
CA THR A 141 7.09 8.95 1.95
C THR A 141 5.61 8.88 2.33
N LYS A 142 5.04 9.96 2.89
CA LYS A 142 3.60 10.17 2.98
C LYS A 142 3.15 11.10 1.87
N VAL A 143 2.61 10.54 0.79
CA VAL A 143 2.07 11.32 -0.32
C VAL A 143 0.63 11.68 0.00
N THR A 144 0.30 12.96 -0.06
CA THR A 144 -1.05 13.48 0.28
C THR A 144 -1.70 14.11 -0.94
N LYS A 145 -2.94 13.70 -1.23
CA LYS A 145 -3.82 14.31 -2.23
C LYS A 145 -4.97 15.01 -1.53
N ILE A 146 -5.31 16.21 -1.99
CA ILE A 146 -6.47 16.96 -1.52
C ILE A 146 -7.56 16.83 -2.58
N ILE A 147 -8.78 16.52 -2.13
CA ILE A 147 -9.98 16.41 -2.96
C ILE A 147 -11.06 17.37 -2.46
N GLY A 148 -11.94 17.80 -3.37
CA GLY A 148 -13.00 18.75 -3.07
C GLY A 148 -12.55 20.21 -3.10
N ASN A 149 -13.36 21.07 -2.49
CA ASN A 149 -13.14 22.51 -2.42
C ASN A 149 -12.09 22.87 -1.36
N THR A 150 -11.72 24.15 -1.33
CA THR A 150 -10.76 24.69 -0.36
C THR A 150 -11.21 24.41 1.06
N CYS A 151 -10.40 23.61 1.75
CA CYS A 151 -10.60 23.25 3.13
C CYS A 151 -9.55 23.93 4.02
N THR A 152 -10.00 24.56 5.10
CA THR A 152 -9.14 25.31 6.03
C THR A 152 -8.63 24.44 7.17
N THR A 153 -9.47 23.54 7.67
CA THR A 153 -9.15 22.61 8.76
C THR A 153 -9.59 21.21 8.42
N TYR A 154 -8.75 20.25 8.78
CA TYR A 154 -9.01 18.84 8.55
C TYR A 154 -9.14 18.14 9.90
N GLY A 155 -10.03 17.14 9.95
CA GLY A 155 -10.22 16.29 11.12
C GLY A 155 -9.03 15.36 11.36
N SER A 156 -9.21 14.46 12.32
CA SER A 156 -8.25 13.38 12.59
C SER A 156 -8.26 12.32 11.49
N ALA A 157 -7.14 11.58 11.40
CA ALA A 157 -7.07 10.39 10.57
C ALA A 157 -8.14 9.38 10.98
N LEU A 158 -8.87 8.88 10.00
CA LEU A 158 -9.90 7.88 10.23
C LEU A 158 -9.26 6.52 10.56
N SER A 159 -9.89 5.76 11.46
CA SER A 159 -9.45 4.42 11.84
C SER A 159 -10.55 3.38 11.57
N GLY A 160 -10.21 2.32 10.84
CA GLY A 160 -11.15 1.26 10.49
C GLY A 160 -10.43 0.01 9.97
N GLY A 161 -11.07 -1.15 10.14
CA GLY A 161 -10.57 -2.43 9.63
C GLY A 161 -10.52 -2.47 8.09
N PRO A 162 -10.13 -3.60 7.50
CA PRO A 162 -10.22 -3.79 6.06
C PRO A 162 -11.69 -3.72 5.64
N TYR A 163 -11.98 -2.85 4.67
CA TYR A 163 -13.28 -2.74 4.00
C TYR A 163 -13.30 -3.72 2.81
#